data_AF-A0A9D9LLV1-F1
#
_entry.id   AF-A0A9D9LLV1-F1
#
_cell.length_a   1.000
_cell.length_b   1.000
_cell.length_c   1.000
_cell.angle_alpha   90.00
_cell.angle_beta   90.00
_cell.angle_gamma   90.00
#
_symmetry.space_group_name_H-M   'P 1'
#
loop_
_entity.id
_entity.type
_entity.pdbx_description
1 polymer ?
#
loop_
_entity_poly.entity_id
_entity_poly.type
_entity_poly.pdbx_seq_one_letter_code
_entity_poly.pdbx_strand_id
1 'polypeptide(L)'
;AGNTFDYAAIHGASIVKAGYSFCSASAASVERGAVMLADYPTVDLILGKQLSTVMGEGASGVDFQTFTPAMQLAIRHFTSQGGRIFVSGSYVATDLWNGVGATTDGQKFAREVLHYRLQGGRATTRGAAAVKRSKAKLSSATYRFNTELNNECYAIESPDAILPADKQSFVVMQYPDCGLSAAVGYKGDYRSLVVGFPFETITDSASRDRLMNEVLTFLNEE
;
A
#
# COMPACT_ATOMS: atom_id res chain seq x y z
N ALA A 1 -12.73 -3.07 18.95
CA ALA A 1 -11.35 -2.61 18.65
C ALA A 1 -11.45 -1.32 17.83
N GLY A 2 -10.55 -0.37 18.09
CA GLY A 2 -10.56 0.99 17.54
C GLY A 2 -10.33 1.06 16.03
N ASN A 3 -11.37 0.80 15.24
CA ASN A 3 -11.45 1.20 13.85
C ASN A 3 -12.31 2.47 13.77
N THR A 4 -11.64 3.61 13.70
CA THR A 4 -12.24 4.95 13.62
C THR A 4 -12.66 5.36 12.21
N PHE A 5 -12.30 4.56 11.19
CA PHE A 5 -12.57 4.82 9.76
C PHE A 5 -12.07 6.20 9.26
N ASP A 6 -11.13 6.82 9.97
CA ASP A 6 -10.56 8.14 9.70
C ASP A 6 -9.18 8.04 9.00
N TYR A 7 -8.90 6.91 8.35
CA TYR A 7 -7.60 6.63 7.73
C TYR A 7 -7.17 7.69 6.72
N ALA A 8 -8.11 8.21 5.92
CA ALA A 8 -7.83 9.31 4.99
C ALA A 8 -7.40 10.60 5.72
N ALA A 9 -7.94 10.86 6.92
CA ALA A 9 -7.51 12.00 7.73
C ALA A 9 -6.12 11.78 8.33
N ILE A 10 -5.80 10.54 8.74
CA ILE A 10 -4.47 10.17 9.25
C ILE A 10 -3.39 10.37 8.18
N HIS A 11 -3.61 9.86 6.97
CA HIS A 11 -2.70 10.06 5.84
C HIS A 11 -2.63 11.54 5.45
N GLY A 12 -3.80 12.17 5.30
CA GLY A 12 -3.93 13.57 4.93
C GLY A 12 -3.19 14.53 5.87
N ALA A 13 -3.21 14.29 7.18
CA ALA A 13 -2.46 15.08 8.15
C ALA A 13 -0.94 15.03 7.90
N SER A 14 -0.41 13.84 7.59
CA SER A 14 1.01 13.67 7.25
C SER A 14 1.35 14.24 5.87
N ILE A 15 0.43 14.19 4.89
CA ILE A 15 0.59 14.81 3.57
C ILE A 15 0.67 16.35 3.69
N VAL A 16 -0.23 16.96 4.47
CA VAL A 16 -0.22 18.42 4.73
C VAL A 16 1.07 18.86 5.41
N LYS A 17 1.55 18.09 6.40
CA LYS A 17 2.84 18.35 7.06
C LYS A 17 4.04 18.22 6.12
N ALA A 18 3.93 17.37 5.10
CA ALA A 18 4.93 17.27 4.04
C ALA A 18 4.88 18.43 3.03
N GLY A 19 3.93 19.37 3.16
CA GLY A 19 3.82 20.57 2.32
C GLY A 19 2.88 20.43 1.12
N TYR A 20 2.05 19.39 1.07
CA TYR A 20 1.14 19.12 -0.05
C TYR A 20 -0.32 19.32 0.37
N SER A 21 -1.16 19.82 -0.55
CA SER A 21 -2.62 19.68 -0.41
C SER A 21 -3.06 18.27 -0.79
N PHE A 22 -4.22 17.85 -0.29
CA PHE A 22 -4.84 16.59 -0.67
C PHE A 22 -6.35 16.72 -0.75
N CYS A 23 -6.97 15.79 -1.47
CA CYS A 23 -8.38 15.46 -1.36
C CYS A 23 -8.52 13.94 -1.26
N SER A 24 -9.65 13.46 -0.75
CA SER A 24 -9.94 12.04 -0.67
C SER A 24 -11.16 11.67 -1.51
N ALA A 25 -11.13 10.45 -2.06
CA ALA A 25 -12.24 9.83 -2.76
C ALA A 25 -12.35 8.38 -2.32
N SER A 26 -13.54 7.81 -2.37
CA SER A 26 -13.72 6.38 -2.14
C SER A 26 -13.22 5.58 -3.34
N ALA A 27 -12.75 4.35 -3.11
CA ALA A 27 -12.39 3.41 -4.17
C ALA A 27 -13.54 3.24 -5.19
N ALA A 28 -14.78 3.14 -4.69
CA ALA A 28 -15.95 2.98 -5.52
C ALA A 28 -16.23 4.20 -6.44
N SER A 29 -15.85 5.42 -6.03
CA SER A 29 -15.95 6.60 -6.91
C SER A 29 -14.95 6.55 -8.06
N VAL A 30 -13.74 6.01 -7.82
CA VAL A 30 -12.74 5.79 -8.87
C VAL A 30 -13.19 4.67 -9.82
N GLU A 31 -13.66 3.54 -9.27
CA GLU A 31 -14.11 2.39 -10.06
C GLU A 31 -15.32 2.69 -10.95
N ARG A 32 -16.20 3.61 -10.52
CA ARG A 32 -17.33 4.10 -11.34
C ARG A 32 -16.95 5.24 -12.29
N GLY A 33 -15.70 5.70 -12.29
CA GLY A 33 -15.23 6.81 -13.14
C GLY A 33 -15.76 8.19 -12.71
N ALA A 34 -16.30 8.33 -11.50
CA ALA A 34 -16.72 9.63 -10.96
C ALA A 34 -15.52 10.48 -10.51
N VAL A 35 -14.39 9.83 -10.20
CA VAL A 35 -13.09 10.47 -9.93
C VAL A 35 -12.05 9.81 -10.82
N MET A 36 -11.34 10.60 -11.63
CA MET A 36 -10.26 10.10 -12.46
C MET A 36 -8.92 10.26 -11.73
N LEU A 37 -8.16 9.17 -11.60
CA LEU A 37 -6.83 9.24 -10.99
C LEU A 37 -5.87 10.15 -11.77
N ALA A 38 -6.06 10.23 -13.09
CA ALA A 38 -5.26 11.07 -13.99
C ALA A 38 -5.37 12.58 -13.72
N ASP A 39 -6.39 13.02 -12.97
CA ASP A 39 -6.54 14.42 -12.55
C ASP A 39 -5.53 14.81 -11.45
N TYR A 40 -4.81 13.84 -10.90
CA TYR A 40 -3.88 14.02 -9.79
C TYR A 40 -2.46 13.61 -10.17
N PRO A 41 -1.41 14.32 -9.74
CA PRO A 41 -0.02 13.94 -10.03
C PRO A 41 0.42 12.67 -9.29
N THR A 42 -0.13 12.47 -8.09
CA THR A 42 0.26 11.41 -7.15
C THR A 42 -0.98 10.90 -6.42
N VAL A 43 -1.08 9.58 -6.28
CA VAL A 43 -2.18 8.88 -5.60
C VAL A 43 -1.66 8.16 -4.37
N ASP A 44 -2.34 8.31 -3.24
CA ASP A 44 -2.15 7.54 -2.02
C ASP A 44 -3.33 6.56 -1.86
N LEU A 45 -3.07 5.27 -2.08
CA LEU A 45 -4.07 4.21 -2.04
C LEU A 45 -4.01 3.48 -0.70
N ILE A 46 -5.04 3.71 0.11
CA ILE A 46 -5.20 3.15 1.46
C ILE A 46 -6.06 1.87 1.37
N LEU A 47 -5.44 0.71 1.55
CA LEU A 47 -6.13 -0.59 1.50
C LEU A 47 -6.44 -1.16 2.89
N GLY A 48 -5.79 -0.66 3.95
CA GLY A 48 -6.01 -1.14 5.31
C GLY A 48 -5.88 -2.66 5.42
N LYS A 49 -6.97 -3.33 5.84
CA LYS A 49 -7.08 -4.80 5.95
C LYS A 49 -8.01 -5.44 4.91
N GLN A 50 -8.27 -4.77 3.79
CA GLN A 50 -9.09 -5.35 2.73
C GLN A 50 -8.52 -6.69 2.26
N LEU A 51 -9.37 -7.71 2.22
CA LEU A 51 -9.08 -9.07 1.76
C LEU A 51 -10.37 -9.66 1.20
N SER A 52 -10.31 -10.23 -0.01
CA SER A 52 -11.45 -10.81 -0.70
C SER A 52 -12.19 -11.81 0.20
N THR A 53 -13.44 -11.49 0.54
CA THR A 53 -14.27 -12.28 1.45
C THR A 53 -15.55 -12.71 0.73
N VAL A 54 -15.90 -13.99 0.84
CA VAL A 54 -17.18 -14.51 0.34
C VAL A 54 -18.29 -14.06 1.27
N MET A 55 -19.26 -13.33 0.72
CA MET A 55 -20.36 -12.76 1.49
C MET A 55 -21.58 -13.68 1.48
N GLY A 56 -22.19 -13.87 2.66
CA GLY A 56 -23.48 -14.56 2.82
C GLY A 56 -23.52 -15.96 2.21
N GLU A 57 -22.68 -16.89 2.68
CA GLU A 57 -22.53 -18.26 2.13
C GLU A 57 -22.27 -18.32 0.60
N GLY A 58 -21.84 -17.21 -0.01
CA GLY A 58 -21.62 -17.10 -1.46
C GLY A 58 -22.79 -16.51 -2.25
N ALA A 59 -23.94 -16.27 -1.61
CA ALA A 59 -25.11 -15.69 -2.26
C ALA A 59 -24.90 -14.21 -2.68
N SER A 60 -24.06 -13.48 -1.94
CA SER A 60 -23.80 -12.06 -2.17
C SER A 60 -22.49 -11.79 -2.92
N GLY A 61 -21.81 -12.83 -3.40
CA GLY A 61 -20.55 -12.72 -4.15
C GLY A 61 -19.32 -12.48 -3.26
N VAL A 62 -18.29 -11.86 -3.84
CA VAL A 62 -17.01 -11.54 -3.18
C VAL A 62 -16.92 -10.03 -2.96
N ASP A 63 -16.60 -9.61 -1.74
CA ASP A 63 -16.40 -8.21 -1.36
C ASP A 63 -15.01 -7.99 -0.75
N PHE A 64 -14.62 -6.73 -0.55
CA PHE A 64 -13.33 -6.29 0.04
C PHE A 64 -12.09 -6.71 -0.76
N GLN A 65 -12.24 -6.88 -2.08
CA GLN A 65 -11.08 -7.09 -2.95
C GLN A 65 -10.16 -5.86 -2.92
N THR A 66 -8.86 -6.08 -2.79
CA THR A 66 -7.84 -5.01 -2.74
C THR A 66 -7.71 -4.28 -4.07
N PHE A 67 -7.62 -5.02 -5.17
CA PHE A 67 -7.51 -4.48 -6.53
C PHE A 67 -8.55 -5.15 -7.43
N THR A 68 -9.77 -4.64 -7.40
CA THR A 68 -10.82 -5.06 -8.35
C THR A 68 -10.35 -4.86 -9.80
N PRO A 69 -10.91 -5.56 -10.79
CA PRO A 69 -10.57 -5.33 -12.20
C PRO A 69 -10.73 -3.86 -12.63
N ALA A 70 -11.73 -3.14 -12.11
CA ALA A 70 -11.92 -1.72 -12.37
C ALA A 70 -10.80 -0.86 -11.77
N MET A 71 -10.41 -1.14 -10.51
CA MET A 71 -9.28 -0.46 -9.87
C MET A 71 -7.96 -0.74 -10.61
N GLN A 72 -7.72 -1.98 -11.03
CA GLN A 72 -6.54 -2.33 -11.83
C GLN A 72 -6.48 -1.56 -13.15
N LEU A 73 -7.62 -1.41 -13.83
CA LEU A 73 -7.71 -0.62 -15.06
C LEU A 73 -7.42 0.87 -14.82
N ALA A 74 -8.00 1.45 -13.76
CA ALA A 74 -7.76 2.84 -13.39
C ALA A 74 -6.29 3.12 -13.07
N ILE A 75 -5.64 2.24 -12.29
CA ILE A 75 -4.22 2.36 -11.93
C ILE A 75 -3.34 2.18 -13.18
N ARG A 76 -3.64 1.22 -14.06
CA ARG A 76 -2.91 1.05 -15.34
C ARG A 76 -2.96 2.30 -16.20
N HIS A 77 -4.15 2.89 -16.35
CA HIS A 77 -4.30 4.12 -17.11
C HIS A 77 -3.48 5.26 -16.48
N PHE A 78 -3.61 5.43 -15.17
CA PHE A 78 -2.90 6.45 -14.40
C PHE A 78 -1.37 6.35 -14.54
N THR A 79 -0.80 5.17 -14.30
CA THR A 79 0.66 4.98 -14.37
C THR A 79 1.19 5.06 -15.80
N SER A 80 0.40 4.67 -16.81
CA SER A 80 0.77 4.83 -18.22
C SER A 80 0.96 6.29 -18.65
N GLN A 81 0.42 7.24 -17.89
CA GLN A 81 0.59 8.69 -18.10
C GLN A 81 1.66 9.31 -17.18
N GLY A 82 2.49 8.50 -16.53
CA GLY A 82 3.50 8.98 -15.58
C GLY A 82 2.97 9.23 -14.16
N GLY A 83 1.74 8.78 -13.87
CA GLY A 83 1.15 8.87 -12.55
C GLY A 83 1.96 8.15 -11.48
N ARG A 84 2.08 8.75 -10.30
CA ARG A 84 2.88 8.25 -9.18
C ARG A 84 1.99 7.68 -8.09
N ILE A 85 2.32 6.53 -7.51
CA ILE A 85 1.42 5.87 -6.55
C ILE A 85 2.12 5.38 -5.29
N PHE A 86 1.58 5.72 -4.13
CA PHE A 86 1.86 5.07 -2.85
C PHE A 86 0.71 4.11 -2.54
N VAL A 87 1.03 2.88 -2.10
CA VAL A 87 0.04 1.88 -1.69
C VAL A 87 0.42 1.32 -0.32
N SER A 88 -0.53 1.28 0.61
CA SER A 88 -0.32 0.64 1.92
C SER A 88 -1.49 -0.26 2.33
N GLY A 89 -1.17 -1.47 2.80
CA GLY A 89 -2.17 -2.41 3.31
C GLY A 89 -1.56 -3.74 3.75
N SER A 90 -2.32 -4.55 4.49
CA SER A 90 -1.83 -5.85 4.99
C SER A 90 -1.85 -6.96 3.95
N TYR A 91 -2.72 -6.88 2.95
CA TYR A 91 -2.98 -7.95 1.98
C TYR A 91 -2.74 -7.52 0.52
N VAL A 92 -1.85 -6.55 0.31
CA VAL A 92 -1.53 -5.99 -1.02
C VAL A 92 -1.14 -7.06 -2.04
N ALA A 93 -0.57 -8.19 -1.61
CA ALA A 93 -0.14 -9.28 -2.47
C ALA A 93 -0.93 -10.57 -2.23
N THR A 94 -1.18 -10.94 -0.97
CA THR A 94 -1.86 -12.19 -0.63
C THR A 94 -3.24 -12.28 -1.28
N ASP A 95 -3.98 -11.17 -1.35
CA ASP A 95 -5.30 -11.15 -1.99
C ASP A 95 -5.23 -11.46 -3.50
N LEU A 96 -4.23 -10.91 -4.20
CA LEU A 96 -4.01 -11.12 -5.64
C LEU A 96 -3.50 -12.53 -6.02
N TRP A 97 -2.86 -13.23 -5.09
CA TRP A 97 -2.28 -14.57 -5.31
C TRP A 97 -3.12 -15.70 -4.74
N ASN A 98 -3.67 -15.50 -3.54
CA ASN A 98 -4.29 -16.53 -2.72
C ASN A 98 -5.73 -16.15 -2.29
N GLY A 99 -6.21 -14.95 -2.61
CA GLY A 99 -7.57 -14.53 -2.33
C GLY A 99 -8.58 -15.29 -3.18
N VAL A 100 -9.85 -15.28 -2.75
CA VAL A 100 -10.94 -16.04 -3.41
C VAL A 100 -11.17 -15.60 -4.87
N GLY A 101 -10.81 -14.36 -5.21
CA GLY A 101 -10.86 -13.82 -6.58
C GLY A 101 -9.50 -13.73 -7.28
N ALA A 102 -8.48 -14.48 -6.82
CA ALA A 102 -7.15 -14.42 -7.41
C ALA A 102 -7.16 -14.84 -8.88
N THR A 103 -6.56 -14.02 -9.74
CA THR A 103 -6.46 -14.27 -11.19
C THR A 103 -5.04 -14.08 -11.68
N THR A 104 -4.70 -14.73 -12.80
CA THR A 104 -3.40 -14.49 -13.46
C THR A 104 -3.23 -13.03 -13.86
N ASP A 105 -4.30 -12.35 -14.27
CA ASP A 105 -4.25 -10.93 -14.64
C ASP A 105 -4.01 -10.01 -13.45
N GLY A 106 -4.57 -10.32 -12.28
CA GLY A 106 -4.25 -9.62 -11.02
C GLY A 106 -2.79 -9.79 -10.62
N GLN A 107 -2.23 -10.99 -10.79
CA GLN A 107 -0.80 -11.23 -10.54
C GLN A 107 0.09 -10.53 -11.57
N LYS A 108 -0.32 -10.46 -12.84
CA LYS A 108 0.38 -9.67 -13.88
C LYS A 108 0.31 -8.18 -13.55
N PHE A 109 -0.85 -7.68 -13.12
CA PHE A 109 -1.02 -6.30 -12.66
C PHE A 109 -0.01 -5.93 -11.57
N ALA A 110 0.11 -6.73 -10.51
CA ALA A 110 1.10 -6.45 -9.48
C ALA A 110 2.54 -6.45 -10.01
N ARG A 111 2.89 -7.37 -10.92
CA ARG A 111 4.26 -7.46 -11.49
C ARG A 111 4.59 -6.36 -12.50
N GLU A 112 3.64 -5.97 -13.32
CA GLU A 112 3.86 -5.07 -14.46
C GLU A 112 3.50 -3.61 -14.16
N VAL A 113 2.65 -3.36 -13.16
CA VAL A 113 2.11 -2.02 -12.84
C VAL A 113 2.54 -1.54 -11.45
N LEU A 114 2.61 -2.44 -10.48
CA LEU A 114 3.09 -2.09 -9.14
C LEU A 114 4.50 -2.60 -8.87
N HIS A 115 5.07 -3.36 -9.82
CA HIS A 115 6.44 -3.82 -9.83
C HIS A 115 6.86 -4.65 -8.60
N TYR A 116 5.92 -5.41 -8.03
CA TYR A 116 6.20 -6.39 -6.98
C TYR A 116 5.57 -7.76 -7.27
N ARG A 117 6.00 -8.76 -6.49
CA ARG A 117 5.39 -10.10 -6.43
C ARG A 117 5.29 -10.56 -4.99
N LEU A 118 4.33 -11.45 -4.72
CA LEU A 118 4.21 -12.09 -3.41
C LEU A 118 5.51 -12.82 -3.04
N GLN A 119 6.01 -12.57 -1.83
CA GLN A 119 7.03 -13.39 -1.18
C GLN A 119 6.38 -14.35 -0.17
N GLY A 120 5.43 -13.84 0.62
CA GLY A 120 4.64 -14.62 1.56
C GLY A 120 3.69 -13.72 2.36
N GLY A 121 2.57 -14.28 2.84
CA GLY A 121 1.70 -13.61 3.81
C GLY A 121 2.19 -13.84 5.24
N ARG A 122 1.59 -13.14 6.22
CA ARG A 122 1.92 -13.27 7.65
C ARG A 122 3.42 -13.11 7.95
N ALA A 123 4.05 -12.12 7.34
CA ALA A 123 5.50 -11.96 7.35
C ALA A 123 6.10 -11.72 8.75
N THR A 124 5.36 -11.05 9.64
CA THR A 124 5.79 -10.79 11.02
C THR A 124 4.59 -10.67 11.96
N THR A 125 4.82 -10.94 13.25
CA THR A 125 3.90 -10.62 14.36
C THR A 125 4.43 -9.52 15.27
N ARG A 126 5.65 -9.01 15.01
CA ARG A 126 6.36 -8.04 15.87
C ARG A 126 6.11 -6.58 15.53
N GLY A 127 5.43 -6.29 14.41
CA GLY A 127 4.98 -4.95 14.09
C GLY A 127 6.11 -3.97 13.80
N ALA A 128 7.17 -4.37 13.08
CA ALA A 128 8.29 -3.48 12.78
C ALA A 128 8.79 -3.63 11.34
N ALA A 129 9.11 -2.52 10.68
CA ALA A 129 9.72 -2.48 9.35
C ALA A 129 10.93 -1.52 9.37
N ALA A 130 12.12 -2.02 9.03
CA ALA A 130 13.35 -1.24 8.98
C ALA A 130 13.71 -0.84 7.55
N VAL A 131 14.07 0.43 7.36
CA VAL A 131 14.51 0.97 6.07
C VAL A 131 15.82 0.33 5.64
N LYS A 132 15.91 0.00 4.35
CA LYS A 132 17.12 -0.45 3.69
C LYS A 132 17.66 0.64 2.77
N ARG A 133 18.99 0.74 2.70
CA ARG A 133 19.66 1.60 1.71
C ARG A 133 19.22 1.17 0.31
N SER A 134 18.59 2.09 -0.40
CA SER A 134 17.97 1.81 -1.70
C SER A 134 17.88 3.08 -2.55
N LYS A 135 17.37 2.97 -3.79
CA LYS A 135 17.19 4.12 -4.69
C LYS A 135 16.09 5.08 -4.22
N ALA A 136 15.27 4.69 -3.26
CA ALA A 136 14.26 5.58 -2.67
C ALA A 136 14.86 6.60 -1.69
N LYS A 137 16.11 6.40 -1.24
CA LYS A 137 16.86 7.34 -0.37
C LYS A 137 16.14 7.72 0.94
N LEU A 138 15.24 6.87 1.45
CA LEU A 138 14.64 7.05 2.78
C LEU A 138 15.72 7.05 3.87
N SER A 139 15.49 7.81 4.93
CA SER A 139 16.41 7.87 6.07
C SER A 139 16.42 6.54 6.83
N SER A 140 17.56 6.21 7.44
CA SER A 140 17.66 5.03 8.30
C SER A 140 16.71 5.15 9.49
N ALA A 141 15.66 4.35 9.49
CA ALA A 141 14.63 4.31 10.53
C ALA A 141 14.02 2.91 10.66
N THR A 142 13.39 2.64 11.80
CA THR A 142 12.52 1.48 11.99
C THR A 142 11.13 1.98 12.38
N TYR A 143 10.14 1.67 11.54
CA TYR A 143 8.75 2.01 11.75
C TYR A 143 8.06 0.90 12.53
N ARG A 144 7.40 1.26 13.63
CA ARG A 144 6.59 0.33 14.42
C ARG A 144 5.12 0.51 14.06
N PHE A 145 4.45 -0.60 13.76
CA PHE A 145 3.03 -0.65 13.44
C PHE A 145 2.29 -1.60 14.38
N ASN A 146 1.01 -1.32 14.61
CA ASN A 146 0.25 -1.99 15.66
C ASN A 146 -0.12 -3.45 15.29
N THR A 147 0.42 -4.43 16.01
CA THR A 147 0.03 -5.84 15.91
C THR A 147 -0.79 -6.33 17.10
N GLU A 148 -1.04 -5.46 18.08
CA GLU A 148 -1.74 -5.79 19.32
C GLU A 148 -3.14 -5.16 19.36
N LEU A 149 -4.08 -5.79 20.06
CA LEU A 149 -5.41 -5.23 20.25
C LEU A 149 -5.33 -4.04 21.20
N ASN A 150 -5.75 -2.86 20.73
CA ASN A 150 -5.89 -1.68 21.57
C ASN A 150 -7.11 -0.83 21.15
N ASN A 151 -7.30 0.30 21.84
CA ASN A 151 -8.42 1.22 21.62
C ASN A 151 -8.12 2.31 20.59
N GLU A 152 -6.88 2.41 20.11
CA GLU A 152 -6.41 3.50 19.24
C GLU A 152 -6.37 3.07 17.77
N CYS A 153 -5.97 1.83 17.49
CA CYS A 153 -5.82 1.29 16.14
C CYS A 153 -6.16 -0.20 16.12
N TYR A 154 -6.61 -0.68 14.97
CA TYR A 154 -6.79 -2.12 14.76
C TYR A 154 -5.43 -2.84 14.71
N ALA A 155 -5.44 -4.13 15.08
CA ALA A 155 -4.27 -4.98 15.05
C ALA A 155 -4.02 -5.56 13.64
N ILE A 156 -2.76 -5.61 13.24
CA ILE A 156 -2.30 -6.28 12.02
C ILE A 156 -1.90 -7.73 12.35
N GLU A 157 -2.65 -8.70 11.83
CA GLU A 157 -2.37 -10.13 12.08
C GLU A 157 -1.55 -10.79 10.96
N SER A 158 -1.60 -10.22 9.75
CA SER A 158 -1.03 -10.84 8.57
C SER A 158 -0.48 -9.81 7.58
N PRO A 159 0.62 -9.11 7.91
CA PRO A 159 1.27 -8.22 6.95
C PRO A 159 1.91 -9.03 5.83
N ASP A 160 1.91 -8.50 4.62
CA ASP A 160 2.50 -9.13 3.45
C ASP A 160 4.00 -8.87 3.35
N ALA A 161 4.74 -9.87 2.90
CA ALA A 161 6.08 -9.71 2.35
C ALA A 161 6.02 -9.73 0.81
N ILE A 162 6.69 -8.76 0.20
CA ILE A 162 6.68 -8.54 -1.25
C ILE A 162 8.10 -8.36 -1.79
N LEU A 163 8.39 -8.95 -2.94
CA LEU A 163 9.69 -8.84 -3.62
C LEU A 163 9.58 -7.98 -4.89
N PRO A 164 10.67 -7.31 -5.30
CA PRO A 164 10.75 -6.69 -6.62
C PRO A 164 10.41 -7.68 -7.74
N ALA A 165 9.66 -7.20 -8.74
CA ALA A 165 9.28 -8.00 -9.91
C ALA A 165 10.27 -7.89 -11.08
N ASP A 166 11.11 -6.85 -11.08
CA ASP A 166 12.00 -6.51 -12.19
C ASP A 166 13.29 -5.81 -11.71
N LYS A 167 14.11 -5.32 -12.64
CA LYS A 167 15.41 -4.69 -12.36
C LYS A 167 15.33 -3.23 -11.91
N GLN A 168 14.21 -2.57 -12.17
CA GLN A 168 13.96 -1.17 -11.79
C GLN A 168 13.25 -1.06 -10.43
N SER A 169 12.62 -2.14 -9.97
CA SER A 169 12.12 -2.29 -8.61
C SER A 169 13.20 -2.76 -7.62
N PHE A 170 13.03 -2.39 -6.34
CA PHE A 170 14.00 -2.66 -5.29
C PHE A 170 13.34 -2.69 -3.90
N VAL A 171 13.96 -3.40 -2.96
CA VAL A 171 13.50 -3.46 -1.57
C VAL A 171 13.77 -2.12 -0.88
N VAL A 172 12.74 -1.55 -0.27
CA VAL A 172 12.80 -0.28 0.50
C VAL A 172 12.85 -0.56 2.01
N MET A 173 12.12 -1.57 2.48
CA MET A 173 12.08 -1.95 3.89
C MET A 173 12.10 -3.47 4.07
N GLN A 174 12.55 -3.94 5.22
CA GLN A 174 12.51 -5.33 5.63
C GLN A 174 11.90 -5.47 7.03
N TYR A 175 11.20 -6.56 7.28
CA TYR A 175 10.81 -6.99 8.62
C TYR A 175 12.08 -7.47 9.37
N PRO A 176 12.53 -6.80 10.45
CA PRO A 176 13.83 -7.06 11.06
C PRO A 176 13.99 -8.47 11.64
N ASP A 177 12.89 -9.10 12.04
CA ASP A 177 12.85 -10.39 12.72
C ASP A 177 13.00 -11.58 11.79
N CYS A 178 12.57 -11.45 10.52
CA CYS A 178 12.64 -12.53 9.53
C CYS A 178 13.43 -12.15 8.27
N GLY A 179 13.79 -10.88 8.09
CA GLY A 179 14.52 -10.38 6.92
C GLY A 179 13.70 -10.32 5.63
N LEU A 180 12.42 -10.68 5.68
CA LEU A 180 11.51 -10.61 4.54
C LEU A 180 11.25 -9.16 4.13
N SER A 181 10.99 -8.93 2.85
CA SER A 181 10.84 -7.59 2.30
C SER A 181 9.45 -7.03 2.63
N ALA A 182 9.42 -5.93 3.38
CA ALA A 182 8.21 -5.25 3.85
C ALA A 182 7.70 -4.18 2.87
N ALA A 183 8.57 -3.70 1.98
CA ALA A 183 8.23 -2.65 1.04
C ALA A 183 9.06 -2.74 -0.23
N VAL A 184 8.44 -2.45 -1.38
CA VAL A 184 9.09 -2.38 -2.69
C VAL A 184 8.84 -1.01 -3.29
N GLY A 185 9.90 -0.40 -3.80
CA GLY A 185 9.85 0.82 -4.59
C GLY A 185 10.21 0.53 -6.04
N TYR A 186 9.62 1.27 -6.96
CA TYR A 186 9.92 1.23 -8.39
C TYR A 186 10.31 2.62 -8.88
N LYS A 187 11.40 2.68 -9.64
CA LYS A 187 11.88 3.90 -10.30
C LYS A 187 12.21 3.58 -11.76
N GLY A 188 11.24 3.84 -12.63
CA GLY A 188 11.35 3.69 -14.08
C GLY A 188 10.56 4.78 -14.79
N ASP A 189 9.63 4.39 -15.67
CA ASP A 189 8.83 5.33 -16.48
C ASP A 189 7.82 6.14 -15.63
N TYR A 190 7.52 5.62 -14.44
CA TYR A 190 6.83 6.29 -13.35
C TYR A 190 7.43 5.80 -12.02
N ARG A 191 6.84 6.21 -10.90
CA ARG A 191 7.29 5.78 -9.58
C ARG A 191 6.14 5.18 -8.79
N SER A 192 6.42 4.07 -8.13
CA SER A 192 5.51 3.46 -7.15
C SER A 192 6.26 3.09 -5.89
N LEU A 193 5.56 3.13 -4.76
CA LEU A 193 6.04 2.58 -3.50
C LEU A 193 4.90 1.80 -2.85
N VAL A 194 5.14 0.53 -2.58
CA VAL A 194 4.15 -0.38 -1.98
C VAL A 194 4.70 -0.86 -0.65
N VAL A 195 3.91 -0.74 0.41
CA VAL A 195 4.21 -1.29 1.74
C VAL A 195 3.20 -2.40 2.10
N GLY A 196 3.71 -3.51 2.62
CA GLY A 196 2.91 -4.69 3.01
C GLY A 196 2.28 -4.60 4.40
N PHE A 197 2.19 -3.39 4.95
CA PHE A 197 1.46 -3.08 6.18
C PHE A 197 0.74 -1.73 6.02
N PRO A 198 -0.37 -1.47 6.72
CA PRO A 198 -1.10 -0.22 6.54
C PRO A 198 -0.38 0.94 7.25
N PHE A 199 -0.17 2.04 6.54
CA PHE A 199 0.57 3.20 7.04
C PHE A 199 -0.11 3.84 8.27
N GLU A 200 -1.43 3.87 8.28
CA GLU A 200 -2.26 4.37 9.37
C GLU A 200 -2.02 3.65 10.70
N THR A 201 -1.48 2.42 10.67
CA THR A 201 -1.18 1.63 11.87
C THR A 201 0.18 1.92 12.49
N ILE A 202 1.00 2.77 11.87
CA ILE A 202 2.25 3.25 12.49
C ILE A 202 1.89 4.09 13.71
N THR A 203 2.37 3.66 14.88
CA THR A 203 1.91 4.16 16.18
C THR A 203 2.49 5.52 16.54
N ASP A 204 3.70 5.84 16.07
CA ASP A 204 4.32 7.15 16.29
C ASP A 204 4.00 8.13 15.15
N SER A 205 3.32 9.23 15.48
CA SER A 205 2.92 10.25 14.51
C SER A 205 4.12 10.94 13.85
N ALA A 206 5.21 11.19 14.57
CA ALA A 206 6.41 11.80 13.98
C ALA A 206 7.08 10.87 12.96
N SER A 207 7.06 9.56 13.23
CA SER A 207 7.51 8.54 12.29
C SER A 207 6.60 8.47 11.06
N ARG A 208 5.27 8.54 11.21
CA ARG A 208 4.36 8.65 10.05
C ARG A 208 4.66 9.87 9.20
N ASP A 209 4.77 11.04 9.83
CA ASP A 209 5.02 12.30 9.13
C ASP A 209 6.32 12.26 8.34
N ARG A 210 7.40 11.74 8.96
CA ARG A 210 8.68 11.51 8.28
C ARG A 210 8.53 10.56 7.10
N LEU A 211 7.89 9.40 7.31
CA LEU A 211 7.74 8.41 6.26
C LEU A 211 6.94 8.97 5.08
N MET A 212 5.81 9.63 5.32
CA MET A 212 4.99 10.22 4.27
C MET A 212 5.77 11.31 3.51
N ASN A 213 6.51 12.17 4.21
CA ASN A 213 7.34 13.17 3.56
C ASN A 213 8.41 12.54 2.65
N GLU A 214 9.11 11.50 3.11
CA GLU A 214 10.13 10.82 2.32
C GLU A 214 9.53 10.02 1.14
N VAL A 215 8.35 9.40 1.33
CA VAL A 215 7.61 8.73 0.26
C VAL A 215 7.21 9.74 -0.82
N LEU A 216 6.61 10.87 -0.45
CA LEU A 216 6.22 11.91 -1.40
C LEU A 216 7.44 12.53 -2.09
N THR A 217 8.55 12.73 -1.36
CA THR A 217 9.81 13.18 -1.95
C THR A 217 10.31 12.17 -2.98
N PHE A 218 10.32 10.87 -2.66
CA PHE A 218 10.72 9.82 -3.61
C PHE A 218 9.82 9.79 -4.84
N LEU A 219 8.50 9.88 -4.66
CA LEU A 219 7.54 9.84 -5.76
C LEU A 219 7.65 11.08 -6.66
N ASN A 220 7.90 12.25 -6.09
CA ASN A 220 7.91 13.53 -6.81
C ASN A 220 9.30 14.04 -7.20
N GLU A 221 10.38 13.35 -6.84
CA GLU A 221 11.75 13.69 -7.29
C GLU A 221 11.81 13.63 -8.83
N GLU A 222 12.27 14.70 -9.46
CA GLU A 222 12.53 14.78 -10.90
C GLU A 222 13.75 13.93 -11.30
#